data_AF-A0A7J4MV34-F1
#
_entry.id   AF-A0A7J4MV34-F1
#
_cell.length_a   1.000
_cell.length_b   1.000
_cell.length_c   1.000
_cell.angle_alpha   90.00
_cell.angle_beta   90.00
_cell.angle_gamma   90.00
#
_symmetry.space_group_name_H-M   'P 1'
#
loop_
_entity.id
_entity.type
_entity.pdbx_description
1 polymer ?
#
loop_
_entity_poly.entity_id
_entity_poly.type
_entity_poly.pdbx_seq_one_letter_code
_entity_poly.pdbx_strand_id
1 'polypeptide(L)'
;MIRIERTCASFRASVIVDGTEIGVMEGVYLTQWFLKNRYHFTGTFIRFMPSDEKFNRSGITVDILLHDQNIILKDALIDWLSETGRGTFRARRIESHI
;
A
#
# COMPACT_ATOMS: atom_id res chain seq x y z
N MET A 1 -11.08 19.91 11.30
CA MET A 1 -10.62 18.85 12.22
C MET A 1 -9.77 17.87 11.42
N ILE A 2 -8.57 17.54 11.90
CA ILE A 2 -7.75 16.46 11.37
C ILE A 2 -7.81 15.34 12.39
N ARG A 3 -8.22 14.13 11.98
CA ARG A 3 -8.18 12.94 12.83
C ARG A 3 -7.27 11.91 12.17
N ILE A 4 -6.31 11.40 12.94
CA ILE A 4 -5.34 10.40 12.50
C ILE A 4 -5.70 9.09 13.17
N GLU A 5 -5.84 8.03 12.39
CA GLU A 5 -6.08 6.68 12.88
C GLU A 5 -5.07 5.75 12.23
N ARG A 6 -4.24 5.10 13.05
CA ARG A 6 -3.37 4.03 12.56
C ARG A 6 -4.23 2.77 12.47
N THR A 7 -4.52 2.34 11.25
CA THR A 7 -5.63 1.43 10.99
C THR A 7 -5.19 -0.03 11.07
N CYS A 8 -4.02 -0.37 10.54
CA CYS A 8 -3.52 -1.74 10.57
C CYS A 8 -2.01 -1.82 10.29
N ALA A 9 -1.46 -2.97 10.70
CA ALA A 9 -0.15 -3.43 10.32
C ALA A 9 -0.31 -4.83 9.72
N SER A 10 0.25 -5.06 8.54
CA SER A 10 0.33 -6.40 7.95
C SER A 10 1.77 -6.82 7.84
N PHE A 11 2.03 -8.08 8.19
CA PHE A 11 3.36 -8.64 8.02
C PHE A 11 3.71 -8.79 6.54
N ARG A 12 2.73 -9.16 5.72
CA ARG A 12 2.92 -9.46 4.31
C ARG A 12 1.71 -9.10 3.47
N ALA A 13 1.95 -8.41 2.37
CA ALA A 13 0.94 -7.99 1.42
C ALA A 13 1.31 -8.37 -0.03
N SER A 14 0.34 -8.79 -0.83
CA SER A 14 0.54 -8.96 -2.27
C SER A 14 0.38 -7.61 -2.98
N VAL A 15 1.22 -7.37 -3.97
CA VAL A 15 1.18 -6.16 -4.82
C VAL A 15 0.71 -6.57 -6.21
N ILE A 16 -0.37 -5.96 -6.68
CA ILE A 16 -1.09 -6.39 -7.87
C ILE A 16 -1.15 -5.23 -8.88
N VAL A 17 -0.92 -5.52 -10.16
CA VAL A 17 -1.13 -4.61 -11.29
C VAL A 17 -1.95 -5.33 -12.34
N ASP A 18 -3.03 -4.71 -12.80
CA ASP A 18 -3.93 -5.28 -13.83
C ASP A 18 -4.37 -6.74 -13.53
N GLY A 19 -4.63 -7.03 -12.26
CA GLY A 19 -5.05 -8.35 -11.79
C GLY A 19 -3.93 -9.39 -11.64
N THR A 20 -2.68 -9.03 -11.94
CA THR A 20 -1.51 -9.91 -11.81
C THR A 20 -0.66 -9.52 -10.60
N GLU A 21 -0.25 -10.49 -9.79
CA GLU A 21 0.70 -10.23 -8.69
C GLU A 21 2.09 -9.91 -9.26
N ILE A 22 2.59 -8.72 -8.94
CA ILE A 22 3.89 -8.21 -9.38
C ILE A 22 4.95 -8.22 -8.27
N GLY A 23 4.61 -8.77 -7.10
CA GLY A 23 5.52 -8.89 -5.97
C GLY A 23 4.83 -8.82 -4.63
N VAL A 24 5.66 -8.74 -3.59
CA VAL A 24 5.24 -8.79 -2.19
C VAL A 24 5.81 -7.61 -1.43
N MET A 25 5.01 -7.00 -0.55
CA MET A 25 5.49 -6.05 0.46
C MET A 25 5.52 -6.71 1.84
N GLU A 26 6.54 -6.38 2.63
CA GLU A 26 6.69 -6.79 4.03
C GLU A 26 6.63 -5.60 4.98
N GLY A 27 6.06 -5.81 6.15
CA GLY A 27 5.96 -4.79 7.21
C GLY A 27 5.16 -3.57 6.77
N VAL A 28 3.96 -3.80 6.24
CA VAL A 28 3.09 -2.75 5.73
C VAL A 28 2.32 -2.12 6.88
N TYR A 29 2.39 -0.79 6.99
CA TYR A 29 1.60 -0.02 7.95
C TYR A 29 0.69 0.93 7.21
N LEU A 30 -0.60 0.89 7.55
CA LEU A 30 -1.62 1.78 7.01
C LEU A 30 -2.01 2.84 8.02
N THR A 31 -2.09 4.08 7.56
CA THR A 31 -2.62 5.22 8.29
C THR A 31 -3.79 5.82 7.52
N GLN A 32 -4.90 5.98 8.20
CA GLN A 32 -6.09 6.63 7.70
C GLN A 32 -6.20 8.03 8.31
N TRP A 33 -6.42 9.00 7.45
CA TRP A 33 -6.60 10.39 7.82
C TRP A 33 -8.03 10.78 7.47
N PHE A 34 -8.68 11.50 8.38
CA PHE A 34 -9.89 12.23 8.05
C PHE A 34 -9.59 13.72 8.01
N LEU A 35 -9.61 14.29 6.79
CA LEU A 35 -9.27 15.68 6.51
C LEU A 35 -10.33 16.28 5.57
N LYS A 36 -10.84 17.47 5.92
CA LYS A 36 -11.81 18.22 5.09
C LYS A 36 -13.00 17.35 4.63
N ASN A 37 -13.56 16.57 5.54
CA ASN A 37 -14.70 15.66 5.32
C ASN A 37 -14.43 14.55 4.29
N ARG A 38 -13.17 14.14 4.13
CA ARG A 38 -12.77 13.03 3.26
C ARG A 38 -11.75 12.15 3.95
N TYR A 39 -11.79 10.85 3.64
CA TYR A 39 -10.76 9.91 4.04
C TYR A 39 -9.59 9.95 3.07
N HIS A 40 -8.38 9.86 3.63
CA HIS A 40 -7.14 9.69 2.89
C HIS A 40 -6.38 8.50 3.49
N PHE A 41 -5.76 7.69 2.63
CA PHE A 41 -5.09 6.47 3.04
C PHE A 41 -3.63 6.56 2.62
N THR A 42 -2.73 6.48 3.59
CA THR A 42 -1.29 6.51 3.35
C THR A 42 -0.66 5.33 4.05
N GLY A 43 0.44 4.80 3.55
CA GLY A 43 1.17 3.78 4.28
C GLY A 43 2.65 3.76 4.00
N THR A 44 3.32 2.92 4.76
CA THR A 44 4.75 2.65 4.67
C THR A 44 4.95 1.14 4.58
N PHE A 45 6.02 0.69 3.93
CA PHE A 45 6.45 -0.71 3.93
C PHE A 45 7.96 -0.80 4.15
N ILE A 46 8.39 -1.87 4.80
CA ILE A 46 9.79 -2.09 5.16
C ILE A 46 10.57 -2.74 4.01
N ARG A 47 9.89 -3.50 3.16
CA ARG A 47 10.51 -4.13 2.01
C ARG A 47 9.49 -4.36 0.91
N PHE A 48 9.89 -4.12 -0.33
CA PHE A 48 9.17 -4.52 -1.52
C PHE A 48 10.07 -5.48 -2.31
N MET A 49 9.51 -6.64 -2.64
CA MET A 49 10.15 -7.70 -3.40
C MET A 49 9.38 -7.88 -4.71
N PRO A 50 9.69 -7.06 -5.73
CA PRO A 50 9.05 -7.17 -7.03
C PRO A 50 9.45 -8.47 -7.73
N SER A 51 8.56 -9.01 -8.55
CA SER A 51 8.84 -10.16 -9.41
C SER A 51 9.75 -9.82 -10.60
N ASP A 52 9.84 -8.55 -10.96
CA ASP A 52 10.62 -8.02 -12.08
C ASP A 52 11.18 -6.64 -11.71
N GLU A 53 12.46 -6.38 -12.03
CA GLU A 53 13.15 -5.12 -11.71
C GLU A 53 12.45 -3.88 -12.26
N LYS A 54 11.67 -3.99 -13.35
CA LYS A 54 10.91 -2.87 -13.91
C LYS A 54 9.90 -2.26 -12.93
N PHE A 55 9.46 -3.04 -11.94
CA PHE A 55 8.53 -2.59 -10.90
C PHE A 55 9.24 -1.98 -9.70
N ASN A 56 10.57 -2.11 -9.60
CA ASN A 56 11.35 -1.54 -8.50
C ASN A 56 11.58 -0.03 -8.68
N ARG A 57 10.49 0.75 -8.75
CA ARG A 57 10.54 2.21 -8.93
C ARG A 57 9.38 2.92 -8.26
N SER A 58 9.58 4.19 -7.92
CA SER A 58 8.49 5.09 -7.51
C SER A 58 7.58 5.47 -8.67
N GLY A 59 6.38 5.96 -8.37
CA GLY A 59 5.43 6.46 -9.36
C GLY A 59 4.54 5.38 -9.99
N ILE A 60 4.66 4.12 -9.57
CA ILE A 60 3.75 3.06 -10.02
C ILE A 60 2.47 3.06 -9.19
N THR A 61 1.34 2.83 -9.87
CA THR A 61 0.04 2.62 -9.22
C THR A 61 -0.24 1.13 -9.19
N VAL A 62 -0.56 0.62 -8.01
CA VAL A 62 -0.74 -0.80 -7.72
C VAL A 62 -1.94 -0.99 -6.81
N ASP A 63 -2.50 -2.19 -6.77
CA ASP A 63 -3.36 -2.61 -5.66
C ASP A 63 -2.51 -3.34 -4.62
N ILE A 64 -2.80 -3.12 -3.34
CA ILE A 64 -2.08 -3.78 -2.23
C ILE A 64 -3.09 -4.60 -1.43
N LEU A 65 -2.97 -5.93 -1.49
CA LEU A 65 -3.80 -6.86 -0.73
C LEU A 65 -3.12 -7.17 0.60
N LEU A 66 -3.71 -6.68 1.70
CA LEU A 66 -3.28 -7.00 3.06
C LEU A 66 -4.00 -8.28 3.52
N HIS A 67 -3.31 -9.42 3.39
CA HIS A 67 -3.88 -10.74 3.69
C HIS A 67 -4.37 -10.85 5.14
N ASP A 68 -3.60 -10.32 6.09
CA ASP A 68 -3.91 -10.42 7.53
C ASP A 68 -5.21 -9.72 7.91
N GLN A 69 -5.62 -8.70 7.16
CA GLN A 69 -6.82 -7.91 7.41
C GLN A 69 -7.93 -8.16 6.41
N ASN A 70 -7.68 -8.96 5.38
CA ASN A 70 -8.62 -9.22 4.30
C ASN A 70 -9.12 -7.91 3.64
N ILE A 71 -8.21 -6.96 3.40
CA ILE A 71 -8.51 -5.68 2.74
C ILE A 71 -7.58 -5.42 1.56
N ILE A 72 -8.12 -4.72 0.56
CA ILE A 72 -7.36 -4.27 -0.61
C ILE A 72 -7.29 -2.74 -0.59
N LEU A 73 -6.08 -2.21 -0.69
CA LEU A 73 -5.82 -0.81 -0.93
C LEU A 73 -5.77 -0.60 -2.44
N LYS A 74 -6.79 0.07 -2.99
CA LYS A 74 -6.96 0.23 -4.43
C LYS A 74 -6.31 1.50 -4.94
N ASP A 75 -5.77 1.42 -6.15
CA ASP A 75 -5.08 2.52 -6.83
C ASP A 75 -4.02 3.18 -5.92
N ALA A 76 -3.21 2.36 -5.26
CA ALA A 76 -2.12 2.80 -4.40
C ALA A 76 -0.92 3.27 -5.22
N LEU A 77 -0.64 4.56 -5.17
CA LEU A 77 0.56 5.15 -5.75
C LEU A 77 1.74 4.91 -4.80
N ILE A 78 2.77 4.20 -5.25
CA ILE A 78 4.06 4.14 -4.53
C ILE A 78 4.76 5.48 -4.74
N ASP A 79 4.68 6.36 -3.75
CA ASP A 79 5.20 7.73 -3.82
C ASP A 79 6.72 7.80 -3.76
N TRP A 80 7.30 6.94 -2.93
CA TRP A 80 8.74 6.86 -2.71
C TRP A 80 9.13 5.42 -2.47
N LEU A 81 10.23 5.02 -3.09
CA LEU A 81 10.84 3.70 -2.95
C LEU A 81 12.36 3.89 -2.89
N SER A 82 12.98 3.37 -1.83
CA SER A 82 14.43 3.34 -1.69
C SER A 82 15.04 2.21 -2.51
N GLU A 83 16.34 2.29 -2.77
CA GLU A 83 17.12 1.21 -3.38
C GLU A 83 17.07 -0.10 -2.54
N THR A 84 16.84 0.03 -1.24
CA THR A 84 16.70 -1.09 -0.29
C THR A 84 15.28 -1.66 -0.24
N GLY A 85 14.35 -1.14 -1.05
CA GLY A 85 12.96 -1.62 -1.15
C GLY A 85 12.02 -1.09 -0.07
N ARG A 86 12.44 -0.13 0.76
CA ARG A 86 11.54 0.56 1.71
C ARG A 86 10.77 1.63 0.98
N GLY A 87 9.55 1.93 1.40
CA GLY A 87 8.81 2.98 0.71
C GLY A 87 7.56 3.44 1.41
N THR A 88 6.92 4.39 0.74
CA THR A 88 5.63 4.97 1.14
C THR A 88 4.66 4.88 -0.02
N PHE A 89 3.37 4.79 0.29
CA PHE A 89 2.32 4.86 -0.70
C PHE A 89 1.14 5.70 -0.23
N ARG A 90 0.32 6.12 -1.19
CA ARG A 90 -1.00 6.72 -0.97
C ARG A 90 -2.03 5.95 -1.77
N ALA A 91 -3.05 5.43 -1.09
CA ALA A 91 -4.15 4.70 -1.71
C ALA A 91 -5.37 5.60 -1.88
N ARG A 92 -6.11 5.36 -2.96
CA ARG A 92 -7.33 6.12 -3.26
C ARG A 92 -8.50 5.67 -2.41
N ARG A 93 -8.63 4.36 -2.20
CA ARG A 93 -9.71 3.76 -1.40
C ARG A 93 -9.29 2.40 -0.83
N ILE A 94 -10.08 1.93 0.13
CA ILE A 94 -9.97 0.60 0.73
C ILE A 94 -11.23 -0.18 0.38
N GLU A 95 -11.05 -1.44 -0.01
CA GLU A 95 -12.13 -2.40 -0.23
C GLU A 95 -11.93 -3.59 0.70
N SER A 96 -13.02 -4.20 1.19
CA SER A 96 -12.96 -5.50 1.86
C SER A 96 -12.81 -6.59 0.80
N HIS A 97 -11.83 -7.48 0.96
CA HIS A 97 -11.74 -8.71 0.19
C HIS A 97 -12.68 -9.72 0.87
N ILE A 98 -13.74 -10.15 0.21
CA ILE A 98 -14.71 -11.14 0.75
C ILE A 98 -14.75 -12.32 -0.21
#